data_AF-A0A0F3IL75-F1
#
_entry.id   AF-A0A0F3IL75-F1
#
_cell.length_a   1.000
_cell.length_b   1.000
_cell.length_c   1.000
_cell.angle_alpha   90.00
_cell.angle_beta   90.00
_cell.angle_gamma   90.00
#
_symmetry.space_group_name_H-M   'P 1'
#
loop_
_entity.id
_entity.type
_entity.pdbx_description
1 polymer ?
#
loop_
_entity_poly.entity_id
_entity_poly.type
_entity_poly.pdbx_seq_one_letter_code
_entity_poly.pdbx_strand_id
1 'polypeptide(L)'
;MKADALTDAAVLTYLRRNPDFLVRHPDIAGVLIPPVRAMGEGVVDLQQFIVQKLRSDISRLKLNQRKLIATSRNNLVSQGRVHAAIIALIGARSFEDFITVLTDELASLLDVDAVGFCLEASGE
;
A
#
# COMPACT_ATOMS: atom_id res chain seq x y z
N MET A 1 17.10 -46.71 -30.84
CA MET A 1 17.02 -46.79 -29.37
C MET A 1 15.55 -46.67 -29.00
N LYS A 2 14.89 -47.77 -28.59
CA LYS A 2 13.49 -47.73 -28.15
C LYS A 2 13.44 -46.86 -26.90
N ALA A 3 12.64 -45.79 -26.92
CA ALA A 3 12.25 -45.12 -25.69
C ALA A 3 11.49 -46.15 -24.86
N ASP A 4 12.01 -46.48 -23.66
CA ASP A 4 11.24 -47.27 -22.70
C ASP A 4 9.87 -46.61 -22.56
N ALA A 5 8.80 -47.40 -22.72
CA ALA A 5 7.44 -46.91 -22.57
C ALA A 5 7.28 -46.47 -21.12
N LEU A 6 7.36 -45.15 -20.88
CA LEU A 6 7.10 -44.57 -19.57
C LEU A 6 5.68 -44.98 -19.18
N THR A 7 5.55 -45.81 -18.15
CA THR A 7 4.25 -46.22 -17.62
C THR A 7 3.74 -45.15 -16.65
N ASP A 8 2.42 -44.96 -16.62
CA ASP A 8 1.76 -44.01 -15.72
C ASP A 8 2.18 -44.22 -14.25
N ALA A 9 2.33 -45.47 -13.83
CA ALA A 9 2.79 -45.82 -12.49
C ALA A 9 4.22 -45.34 -12.20
N ALA A 10 5.11 -45.40 -13.19
CA ALA A 10 6.48 -44.90 -13.07
C ALA A 10 6.50 -43.37 -12.97
N VAL A 11 5.71 -42.67 -13.78
CA VAL A 11 5.58 -41.20 -13.74
C VAL A 11 5.00 -40.73 -12.41
N LEU A 12 3.96 -41.40 -11.91
CA LEU A 12 3.35 -41.07 -10.62
C LEU A 12 4.34 -41.26 -9.46
N THR A 13 5.10 -42.34 -9.49
CA THR A 13 6.14 -42.62 -8.48
C THR A 13 7.24 -41.57 -8.51
N TYR A 14 7.65 -41.15 -9.71
CA TYR A 14 8.66 -40.11 -9.89
C TYR A 14 8.19 -38.75 -9.34
N LEU A 15 6.99 -38.30 -9.71
CA LEU A 15 6.45 -37.00 -9.25
C LEU A 15 6.24 -36.97 -7.73
N ARG A 16 5.81 -38.07 -7.12
CA ARG A 16 5.68 -38.17 -5.65
C ARG A 16 7.02 -38.04 -4.93
N ARG A 17 8.10 -38.55 -5.54
CA ARG A 17 9.46 -38.47 -4.99
C ARG A 17 10.14 -37.12 -5.24
N ASN A 18 9.63 -36.33 -6.17
CA ASN A 18 10.21 -35.05 -6.58
C ASN A 18 9.13 -33.93 -6.59
N PRO A 19 8.63 -33.50 -5.42
CA PRO A 19 7.54 -32.52 -5.33
C PRO A 19 7.94 -31.12 -5.84
N ASP A 20 9.23 -30.82 -5.86
CA ASP A 20 9.84 -29.60 -6.38
C ASP A 20 9.95 -29.57 -7.91
N PHE A 21 9.69 -30.70 -8.60
CA PHE A 21 9.81 -30.81 -10.05
C PHE A 21 8.98 -29.77 -10.80
N LEU A 22 7.73 -29.53 -10.36
CA LEU A 22 6.85 -28.51 -10.96
C LEU A 22 7.24 -27.07 -10.61
N VAL A 23 8.06 -26.88 -9.57
CA VAL A 23 8.64 -25.57 -9.22
C VAL A 23 9.85 -25.29 -10.10
N ARG A 24 10.67 -26.31 -10.40
CA ARG A 24 11.84 -26.22 -11.29
C ARG A 24 11.47 -26.09 -12.76
N HIS A 25 10.30 -26.59 -13.14
CA HIS A 25 9.77 -26.53 -14.50
C HIS A 25 8.36 -25.89 -14.48
N PRO A 26 8.27 -24.56 -14.31
CA PRO A 26 6.98 -23.87 -14.24
C PRO A 26 6.26 -23.80 -15.60
N ASP A 27 7.00 -23.97 -16.69
CA ASP A 27 6.53 -23.99 -18.08
C ASP A 27 5.64 -25.21 -18.38
N ILE A 28 5.96 -26.38 -17.80
CA ILE A 28 5.15 -27.60 -17.98
C ILE A 28 3.87 -27.59 -17.15
N ALA A 29 3.76 -26.72 -16.13
CA ALA A 29 2.55 -26.62 -15.32
C ALA A 29 1.35 -26.20 -16.18
N GLY A 30 1.54 -25.31 -17.16
CA GLY A 30 0.49 -24.92 -18.10
C GLY A 30 0.04 -26.04 -19.05
N VAL A 31 0.88 -27.06 -19.27
CA VAL A 31 0.59 -28.24 -20.10
C VAL A 31 -0.09 -29.34 -19.27
N LEU A 32 0.28 -29.46 -17.99
CA LEU A 32 -0.22 -30.47 -17.06
C LEU A 32 -1.53 -30.07 -16.35
N ILE A 33 -1.84 -28.77 -16.29
CA ILE A 33 -3.16 -28.29 -15.88
C ILE A 33 -4.12 -28.64 -17.02
N PRO A 34 -5.06 -29.58 -16.85
CA PRO A 34 -6.08 -29.81 -17.86
C PRO A 34 -6.78 -28.47 -18.12
N PRO A 35 -7.14 -28.12 -19.37
CA PRO A 35 -8.02 -26.99 -19.61
C PRO A 35 -9.22 -27.15 -18.67
N VAL A 36 -9.54 -26.07 -17.96
CA VAL A 36 -10.61 -25.99 -16.94
C VAL A 36 -11.69 -27.00 -17.28
N ARG A 37 -11.86 -28.01 -16.41
CA ARG A 37 -12.82 -29.09 -16.65
C ARG A 37 -14.09 -28.47 -17.20
N ALA A 38 -14.48 -28.87 -18.41
CA ALA A 38 -15.80 -28.60 -18.95
C ALA A 38 -16.83 -29.36 -18.10
N MET A 39 -17.02 -28.95 -16.85
CA MET A 39 -18.25 -29.19 -16.13
C MET A 39 -19.24 -28.23 -16.78
N GLY A 40 -20.32 -28.78 -17.35
CA GLY A 40 -21.19 -28.14 -18.33
C GLY A 40 -21.69 -26.73 -17.97
N GLU A 41 -22.32 -26.08 -18.95
CA GLU A 41 -22.85 -24.71 -18.87
C GLU A 41 -23.40 -24.39 -17.47
N GLY A 42 -22.70 -23.51 -16.74
CA GLY A 42 -23.17 -22.95 -15.47
C GLY A 42 -22.46 -23.40 -14.19
N VAL A 43 -21.49 -24.32 -14.20
CA VAL A 43 -20.76 -24.71 -12.97
C VAL A 43 -19.52 -23.83 -12.76
N VAL A 44 -19.61 -22.91 -11.81
CA VAL A 44 -18.51 -22.03 -11.38
C VAL A 44 -17.59 -22.78 -10.41
N ASP A 45 -16.28 -22.79 -10.66
CA ASP A 45 -15.27 -23.25 -9.70
C ASP A 45 -15.18 -22.28 -8.52
N LEU A 46 -15.92 -22.60 -7.46
CA LEU A 46 -15.97 -21.81 -6.24
C LEU A 46 -14.61 -21.73 -5.54
N GLN A 47 -13.74 -22.74 -5.65
CA GLN A 47 -12.42 -22.70 -5.03
C GLN A 47 -11.51 -21.70 -5.75
N GLN A 48 -11.50 -21.72 -7.08
CA GLN A 48 -10.78 -20.73 -7.87
C GLN A 48 -11.29 -19.32 -7.61
N PHE A 49 -12.61 -19.14 -7.55
CA PHE A 49 -13.23 -17.85 -7.24
C PHE A 49 -12.84 -17.34 -5.84
N ILE A 50 -12.89 -18.20 -4.82
CA ILE A 50 -12.48 -17.85 -3.45
C ILE A 50 -11.01 -17.44 -3.41
N VAL A 51 -10.11 -18.18 -4.07
CA VAL A 51 -8.68 -17.85 -4.12
C VAL A 51 -8.44 -16.51 -4.83
N GLN A 52 -9.12 -16.25 -5.95
CA GLN A 52 -9.03 -14.98 -6.65
C GLN A 52 -9.55 -13.82 -5.80
N LYS A 53 -10.68 -14.01 -5.10
CA LYS A 53 -11.25 -13.01 -4.19
C LYS A 53 -10.29 -12.70 -3.04
N LEU A 54 -9.74 -13.72 -2.38
CA LEU A 54 -8.77 -13.53 -1.29
C LEU A 54 -7.50 -12.79 -1.76
N ARG A 55 -6.98 -13.11 -2.94
CA ARG A 55 -5.83 -12.39 -3.53
C ARG A 55 -6.15 -10.92 -3.81
N SER A 56 -7.35 -10.64 -4.31
CA SER A 56 -7.84 -9.28 -4.54
C SER A 56 -7.97 -8.51 -3.23
N ASP A 57 -8.57 -9.11 -2.20
CA ASP A 57 -8.76 -8.50 -0.89
C ASP A 57 -7.42 -8.18 -0.21
N ILE A 58 -6.45 -9.11 -0.27
CA ILE A 58 -5.08 -8.88 0.23
C ILE A 58 -4.42 -7.71 -0.50
N SER A 59 -4.58 -7.63 -1.83
CA SER A 59 -3.99 -6.56 -2.64
C SER A 59 -4.60 -5.20 -2.27
N ARG A 60 -5.93 -5.16 -2.08
CA ARG A 60 -6.65 -3.95 -1.63
C ARG A 60 -6.21 -3.53 -0.23
N LEU A 61 -6.08 -4.47 0.71
CA LEU A 61 -5.65 -4.18 2.07
C LEU A 61 -4.22 -3.62 2.10
N LYS A 62 -3.30 -4.21 1.32
CA LYS A 62 -1.94 -3.69 1.17
C LYS A 62 -1.91 -2.29 0.58
N LEU A 63 -2.75 -1.99 -0.41
CA LEU A 63 -2.87 -0.64 -0.98
C LEU A 63 -3.36 0.36 0.07
N ASN A 64 -4.38 -0.01 0.84
CA ASN A 64 -4.92 0.85 1.91
C ASN A 64 -3.89 1.11 3.00
N GLN A 65 -3.13 0.09 3.42
CA GLN A 65 -2.06 0.26 4.39
C GLN A 65 -1.00 1.25 3.89
N ARG A 66 -0.58 1.14 2.62
CA ARG A 66 0.39 2.09 2.02
C ARG A 66 -0.16 3.53 2.02
N LYS A 67 -1.43 3.71 1.67
CA LYS A 67 -2.09 5.03 1.72
C LYS A 67 -2.14 5.58 3.15
N LEU A 68 -2.54 4.77 4.12
CA LEU A 68 -2.59 5.17 5.53
C LEU A 68 -1.21 5.59 6.05
N ILE A 69 -0.15 4.84 5.72
CA ILE A 69 1.22 5.20 6.10
C ILE A 69 1.61 6.54 5.47
N ALA A 70 1.31 6.76 4.20
CA ALA A 70 1.61 8.02 3.51
C ALA A 70 0.87 9.19 4.15
N THR A 71 -0.44 9.06 4.40
CA THR A 71 -1.24 10.08 5.08
C THR A 71 -0.73 10.35 6.50
N SER A 72 -0.42 9.29 7.26
CA SER A 72 0.11 9.42 8.62
C SER A 72 1.46 10.15 8.65
N ARG A 73 2.37 9.86 7.70
CA ARG A 73 3.63 10.58 7.57
C ARG A 73 3.43 12.06 7.26
N ASN A 74 2.56 12.38 6.30
CA ASN A 74 2.25 13.77 5.97
C ASN A 74 1.66 14.51 7.18
N ASN A 75 0.75 13.85 7.91
CA ASN A 75 0.16 14.41 9.13
C ASN A 75 1.21 14.68 10.21
N LEU A 76 2.18 13.78 10.41
CA LEU A 76 3.27 13.98 11.38
C LEU A 76 4.16 15.17 11.00
N VAL A 77 4.45 15.34 9.70
CA VAL A 77 5.20 16.50 9.21
C VAL A 77 4.43 17.79 9.46
N SER A 78 3.15 17.84 9.06
CA SER A 78 2.30 19.02 9.30
C SER A 78 2.14 19.32 10.79
N GLN A 79 2.00 18.30 11.64
CA GLN A 79 1.90 18.47 13.09
C GLN A 79 3.20 19.05 13.67
N GLY A 80 4.36 18.57 13.22
CA GLY A 80 5.65 19.12 13.63
C GLY A 80 5.81 20.60 13.27
N ARG A 81 5.40 20.97 12.05
CA ARG A 81 5.37 22.37 11.58
C ARG A 81 4.46 23.25 12.43
N VAL A 82 3.24 22.80 12.69
CA VAL A 82 2.28 23.51 13.56
C VAL A 82 2.83 23.66 14.97
N HIS A 83 3.47 22.63 15.52
CA HIS A 83 4.05 22.71 16.86
C HIS A 83 5.20 23.72 16.93
N ALA A 84 6.10 23.71 15.94
CA ALA A 84 7.19 24.68 15.85
C ALA A 84 6.66 26.12 15.71
N ALA A 85 5.66 26.33 14.85
CA ALA A 85 4.97 27.61 14.69
C ALA A 85 4.38 28.13 16.00
N ILE A 86 3.68 27.27 16.76
CA ILE A 86 3.07 27.65 18.05
C ILE A 86 4.15 27.98 19.08
N ILE A 87 5.24 27.20 19.14
CA ILE A 87 6.36 27.49 20.06
C ILE A 87 6.98 28.86 19.75
N ALA A 88 7.19 29.18 18.47
CA ALA A 88 7.72 30.49 18.07
C ALA A 88 6.79 31.63 18.50
N LEU A 89 5.48 31.48 18.27
CA LEU A 89 4.48 32.48 18.66
C LEU A 89 4.38 32.68 20.18
N ILE A 90 4.40 31.61 20.97
CA ILE A 90 4.35 31.69 22.44
C ILE A 90 5.68 32.21 23.02
N GLY A 91 6.79 32.00 22.31
CA GLY A 91 8.12 32.49 22.71
C GLY A 91 8.32 34.00 22.55
N ALA A 92 7.43 34.68 21.82
CA ALA A 92 7.50 36.12 21.62
C ALA A 92 7.37 36.88 22.95
N ARG A 93 8.28 37.85 23.18
CA ARG A 93 8.40 38.58 24.45
C ARG A 93 7.64 39.90 24.48
N SER A 94 7.10 40.33 23.34
CA SER A 94 6.28 41.54 23.20
C SER A 94 5.30 41.38 22.04
N PHE A 95 4.35 42.30 21.93
CA PHE A 95 3.43 42.34 20.79
C PHE A 95 4.17 42.58 19.46
N GLU A 96 5.19 43.44 19.45
CA GLU A 96 6.01 43.71 18.26
C GLU A 96 6.81 42.47 17.83
N ASP A 97 7.38 41.75 18.80
CA ASP A 97 8.06 40.47 18.59
C ASP A 97 7.10 39.42 18.04
N PHE A 98 5.87 39.37 18.56
CA PHE A 98 4.82 38.48 18.07
C PHE A 98 4.43 38.78 16.61
N ILE A 99 4.24 40.06 16.26
CA ILE A 99 3.93 40.47 14.88
C ILE A 99 5.09 40.09 13.95
N THR A 100 6.33 40.28 14.37
CA THR A 100 7.52 39.92 13.58
C THR A 100 7.56 38.41 13.31
N VAL A 101 7.37 37.58 14.34
CA VAL A 101 7.30 36.12 14.17
C VAL A 101 6.16 35.73 13.23
N LEU A 102 5.02 36.41 13.31
CA LEU A 102 3.85 36.14 12.49
C LEU A 102 4.11 36.48 11.01
N THR A 103 4.71 37.63 10.71
CA THR A 103 4.93 38.08 9.33
C THR A 103 6.13 37.43 8.66
N ASP A 104 7.21 37.16 9.41
CA ASP A 104 8.51 36.83 8.83
C ASP A 104 8.84 35.34 8.94
N GLU A 105 8.39 34.68 10.02
CA GLU A 105 8.80 33.30 10.32
C GLU A 105 7.67 32.29 10.08
N LEU A 106 6.42 32.67 10.36
CA LEU A 106 5.28 31.75 10.40
C LEU A 106 4.98 31.09 9.05
N ALA A 107 5.09 31.83 7.94
CA ALA A 107 4.91 31.27 6.60
C ALA A 107 5.95 30.19 6.29
N SER A 108 7.21 30.41 6.67
CA SER A 108 8.29 29.44 6.52
C SER A 108 8.11 28.22 7.45
N LEU A 109 7.65 28.43 8.69
CA LEU A 109 7.45 27.35 9.66
C LEU A 109 6.30 26.42 9.23
N LEU A 110 5.25 26.98 8.63
CA LEU A 110 4.10 26.23 8.15
C LEU A 110 4.26 25.68 6.73
N ASP A 111 5.27 26.13 5.98
CA ASP A 111 5.50 25.81 4.55
C ASP A 111 4.31 26.23 3.69
N VAL A 112 3.89 27.50 3.83
CA VAL A 112 2.78 28.12 3.11
C VAL A 112 3.24 29.41 2.42
N ASP A 113 2.53 29.81 1.35
CA ASP A 113 2.92 30.97 0.54
C ASP A 113 2.75 32.31 1.26
N ALA A 114 1.74 32.43 2.14
CA ALA A 114 1.45 33.66 2.86
C ALA A 114 0.66 33.39 4.15
N VAL A 115 0.82 34.28 5.13
CA VAL A 115 0.01 34.34 6.34
C VAL A 115 -0.51 35.76 6.51
N GLY A 116 -1.77 35.90 6.93
CA GLY A 116 -2.40 37.19 7.20
C GLY A 116 -2.88 37.26 8.65
N PHE A 117 -2.66 38.41 9.29
CA PHE A 117 -3.17 38.72 10.62
C PHE A 117 -4.02 39.97 10.57
N CYS A 118 -5.26 39.88 11.03
CA CYS A 118 -6.19 40.99 11.10
C CYS A 118 -6.56 41.22 12.57
N LEU A 119 -6.42 42.45 13.03
CA LEU A 119 -6.90 42.89 14.33
C LEU A 119 -8.12 43.76 14.11
N GLU A 120 -9.22 43.42 14.79
CA GLU A 120 -10.37 44.30 14.90
C GLU A 120 -10.25 45.04 16.24
N ALA A 121 -10.07 46.35 16.19
CA ALA A 121 -10.20 47.20 17.36
C ALA A 121 -11.68 47.57 17.51
N SER A 122 -12.26 47.35 18.69
CA SER A 122 -13.58 47.89 19.01
C SER A 122 -13.50 49.41 18.93
N GLY A 123 -14.05 49.99 17.86
CA GLY A 123 -14.21 51.43 17.74
C GLY A 123 -15.17 51.92 18.80
N GLU A 124 -14.77 52.95 19.53
CA GLU A 124 -15.74 53.95 20.02
C GLU A 124 -16.31 54.74 18.83
#